data_AF-A0A520M7J6-F1
#
_entry.id   AF-A0A520M7J6-F1
#
_cell.length_a   1.000
_cell.length_b   1.000
_cell.length_c   1.000
_cell.angle_alpha   90.00
_cell.angle_beta   90.00
_cell.angle_gamma   90.00
#
_symmetry.space_group_name_H-M   'P 1'
#
loop_
_entity.id
_entity.type
_entity.pdbx_description
1 polymer ?
#
loop_
_entity_poly.entity_id
_entity_poly.type
_entity_poly.pdbx_seq_one_letter_code
_entity_poly.pdbx_strand_id
1 'polypeptide(L)'
;MQKLANLLLSSNDKLSLFVFFGLLSLDSLADWKDQTHLISKDGEECVVRALGNDPVLFRHKDPQRCVEWGLSNGLNTIVLAGEYIFDDRIDVPRPGVTLIVDEGAVFRLNPDTKHSTISFKASNPDYWGMIPFIYNKGHSDVRVLMFGELVKYRWETKERGRQTMPIIFDGRNTSGDCGLSGGMMLVTGRATDSFWLIDSSDVKVPIVALDTGPGASLVLEGCEDCSLGMIVNLAADPGGKSGETIDLNSRSIDITIERLIGERSYEIIDCNESHVIVDEAVSVGVPQKLFGRGPVSGPRFTDRRSFGTRSLNVRKTTVLNDAIEARLIHDVPTFPESLPQFTVKTTVEIDFEGNKKRRYSKAVQIDLRN
;
A
#
# COMPACT_ATOMS: atom_id res chain seq x y z
N MET A 1 49.40 25.33 -26.92
CA MET A 1 50.82 25.36 -26.54
C MET A 1 50.95 24.65 -25.21
N GLN A 2 51.26 23.35 -25.18
CA GLN A 2 52.57 22.71 -25.33
C GLN A 2 53.34 22.56 -24.00
N LYS A 3 53.78 21.32 -23.78
CA LYS A 3 54.73 20.77 -22.76
C LYS A 3 54.07 20.34 -21.43
N LEU A 4 53.79 19.06 -21.14
CA LEU A 4 54.38 17.76 -21.52
C LEU A 4 55.77 17.51 -20.87
N ALA A 5 55.79 16.67 -19.82
CA ALA A 5 56.81 15.66 -19.47
C ALA A 5 56.50 15.11 -18.06
N ASN A 6 55.80 13.98 -17.89
CA ASN A 6 56.33 12.60 -17.87
C ASN A 6 57.53 12.38 -16.93
N LEU A 7 57.29 11.66 -15.84
CA LEU A 7 58.20 10.61 -15.38
C LEU A 7 57.39 9.46 -14.75
N LEU A 8 57.01 8.50 -15.59
CA LEU A 8 56.70 7.12 -15.21
C LEU A 8 57.98 6.31 -15.44
N LEU A 9 58.40 5.54 -14.45
CA LEU A 9 59.06 4.22 -14.53
C LEU A 9 59.13 3.72 -13.07
N SER A 10 58.27 2.78 -12.67
CA SER A 10 58.51 1.34 -12.75
C SER A 10 59.38 0.81 -11.61
N SER A 11 58.75 0.21 -10.59
CA SER A 11 59.02 -1.19 -10.20
C SER A 11 58.15 -1.64 -9.03
N ASN A 12 57.29 -2.61 -9.32
CA ASN A 12 56.75 -3.72 -8.53
C ASN A 12 57.07 -3.85 -7.03
N ASP A 13 55.98 -4.20 -6.33
CA ASP A 13 55.88 -5.11 -5.18
C ASP A 13 56.39 -4.63 -3.82
N LYS A 14 55.45 -4.18 -2.98
CA LYS A 14 54.99 -4.98 -1.82
C LYS A 14 53.89 -4.26 -1.02
N LEU A 15 52.79 -4.98 -0.85
CA LEU A 15 51.87 -4.96 0.29
C LEU A 15 51.74 -3.63 1.07
N SER A 16 50.67 -2.91 0.79
CA SER A 16 49.92 -2.18 1.81
C SER A 16 48.45 -2.33 1.48
N LEU A 17 47.90 -3.47 1.91
CA LEU A 17 46.47 -3.69 2.01
C LEU A 17 45.94 -2.66 3.01
N PHE A 18 45.54 -1.49 2.52
CA PHE A 18 44.74 -0.55 3.31
C PHE A 18 43.38 -1.21 3.51
N VAL A 19 43.29 -1.91 4.62
CA VAL A 19 42.05 -2.33 5.22
C VAL A 19 41.31 -1.05 5.60
N PHE A 20 40.49 -0.55 4.69
CA PHE A 20 39.47 0.46 4.98
C PHE A 20 38.33 -0.26 5.72
N PHE A 21 38.58 -0.72 6.95
CA PHE A 21 37.54 -0.86 7.96
C PHE A 21 37.19 0.57 8.39
N GLY A 22 36.51 1.29 7.50
CA GLY A 22 35.76 2.47 7.88
C GLY A 22 34.67 2.00 8.83
N LEU A 23 34.76 2.47 10.07
CA LEU A 23 33.75 2.37 11.12
C LEU A 23 32.35 2.68 10.53
N LEU A 24 31.65 1.64 10.07
CA LEU A 24 30.22 1.69 9.87
C LEU A 24 29.62 1.72 11.26
N SER A 25 29.18 2.91 11.64
CA SER A 25 28.30 3.24 12.77
C SER A 25 27.71 2.03 13.50
N LEU A 26 28.37 1.61 14.58
CA LEU A 26 27.70 0.82 15.62
C LEU A 26 26.55 1.60 16.28
N ASP A 27 26.51 2.93 16.10
CA ASP A 27 25.49 3.83 16.65
C ASP A 27 24.14 3.78 15.91
N SER A 28 24.05 3.22 14.69
CA SER A 28 22.76 3.10 13.97
C SER A 28 21.97 1.84 14.31
N LEU A 29 22.58 0.89 15.03
CA LEU A 29 21.92 -0.37 15.43
C LEU A 29 21.04 -0.22 16.68
N ALA A 30 21.33 0.76 17.53
CA ALA A 30 20.56 1.04 18.76
C ALA A 30 19.30 1.87 18.46
N ASP A 31 19.38 2.82 17.54
CA ASP A 31 18.34 3.84 17.32
C ASP A 31 17.00 3.24 16.85
N TRP A 32 17.01 2.32 15.88
CA TRP A 32 15.75 1.78 15.35
C TRP A 32 14.97 0.93 16.37
N LYS A 33 15.64 0.24 17.30
CA LYS A 33 14.98 -0.61 18.31
C LYS A 33 14.25 0.24 19.32
N ASP A 34 14.90 1.27 19.81
CA ASP A 34 14.33 2.23 20.77
C ASP A 34 13.21 3.05 20.11
N GLN A 35 13.24 3.20 18.78
CA GLN A 35 12.18 3.82 17.98
C GLN A 35 11.19 2.81 17.37
N THR A 36 11.15 1.56 17.86
CA THR A 36 10.17 0.55 17.45
C THR A 36 9.23 0.19 18.59
N HIS A 37 7.94 0.36 18.34
CA HIS A 37 6.87 0.13 19.29
C HIS A 37 5.98 -1.04 18.89
N LEU A 38 5.74 -1.95 19.83
CA LEU A 38 4.83 -3.08 19.68
C LEU A 38 3.52 -2.77 20.37
N ILE A 39 2.41 -3.00 19.66
CA ILE A 39 1.06 -2.79 20.16
C ILE A 39 0.38 -4.14 20.29
N SER A 40 -0.16 -4.42 21.46
CA SER A 40 -0.88 -5.67 21.74
C SER A 40 -2.06 -5.45 22.68
N LYS A 41 -2.94 -6.45 22.77
CA LYS A 41 -4.03 -6.48 23.76
C LYS A 41 -3.51 -6.96 25.11
N ASP A 42 -3.99 -6.35 26.19
CA ASP A 42 -3.77 -6.78 27.57
C ASP A 42 -5.10 -6.70 28.33
N GLY A 43 -5.84 -7.82 28.32
CA GLY A 43 -7.22 -7.87 28.78
C GLY A 43 -8.13 -6.99 27.92
N GLU A 44 -8.89 -6.09 28.55
CA GLU A 44 -9.77 -5.14 27.86
C GLU A 44 -8.99 -3.98 27.21
N GLU A 45 -7.74 -3.76 27.61
CA GLU A 45 -6.93 -2.63 27.17
C GLU A 45 -6.00 -2.97 26.02
N CYS A 46 -5.49 -1.93 25.38
CA CYS A 46 -4.42 -1.98 24.43
C CYS A 46 -3.17 -1.35 25.06
N VAL A 47 -2.01 -1.95 24.85
CA VAL A 47 -0.73 -1.49 25.43
C VAL A 47 0.31 -1.30 24.34
N VAL A 48 1.18 -0.31 24.55
CA VAL A 48 2.35 -0.04 23.72
C VAL A 48 3.60 -0.42 24.50
N ARG A 49 4.49 -1.20 23.90
CA ARG A 49 5.74 -1.69 24.52
C ARG A 49 6.93 -1.37 23.64
N ALA A 50 8.09 -1.14 24.27
CA ALA A 50 9.36 -1.05 23.56
C ALA A 50 9.78 -2.44 23.04
N LEU A 51 10.53 -2.46 21.93
CA LEU A 51 11.11 -3.70 21.41
C LEU A 51 12.16 -4.28 22.39
N GLY A 52 11.98 -5.53 22.82
CA GLY A 52 13.00 -6.33 23.49
C GLY A 52 13.03 -6.32 25.03
N ASN A 53 12.40 -5.37 25.73
CA ASN A 53 12.49 -5.28 27.21
C ASN A 53 11.15 -5.11 27.95
N ASP A 54 10.02 -5.13 27.25
CA ASP A 54 8.70 -5.28 27.85
C ASP A 54 8.18 -4.13 28.78
N PRO A 55 8.76 -2.91 28.91
CA PRO A 55 8.07 -1.87 29.65
C PRO A 55 6.84 -1.43 28.86
N VAL A 56 5.71 -1.33 29.55
CA VAL A 56 4.53 -0.66 29.01
C VAL A 56 4.83 0.84 28.97
N LEU A 57 4.97 1.38 27.77
CA LEU A 57 5.22 2.80 27.52
C LEU A 57 3.93 3.61 27.55
N PHE A 58 2.83 3.00 27.09
CA PHE A 58 1.52 3.61 27.03
C PHE A 58 0.42 2.53 27.12
N ARG A 59 -0.75 2.90 27.64
CA ARG A 59 -1.90 2.01 27.82
C ARG A 59 -3.17 2.80 27.67
N HIS A 60 -4.13 2.25 26.94
CA HIS A 60 -5.44 2.85 26.78
C HIS A 60 -6.51 1.80 26.40
N LYS A 61 -7.77 2.04 26.76
CA LYS A 61 -8.89 1.16 26.38
C LYS A 61 -9.19 1.21 24.89
N ASP A 62 -9.22 2.40 24.34
CA ASP A 62 -9.36 2.64 22.90
C ASP A 62 -8.02 2.40 22.19
N PRO A 63 -7.94 1.41 21.29
CA PRO A 63 -6.71 1.06 20.57
C PRO A 63 -6.25 2.13 19.58
N GLN A 64 -7.14 3.02 19.11
CA GLN A 64 -6.76 4.13 18.25
C GLN A 64 -5.65 4.96 18.90
N ARG A 65 -5.83 5.32 20.17
CA ARG A 65 -4.84 6.11 20.91
C ARG A 65 -3.51 5.40 21.07
N CYS A 66 -3.51 4.07 21.21
CA CYS A 66 -2.26 3.31 21.30
C CYS A 66 -1.51 3.32 19.97
N VAL A 67 -2.21 3.15 18.85
CA VAL A 67 -1.62 3.18 17.50
C VAL A 67 -1.07 4.56 17.18
N GLU A 68 -1.86 5.62 17.38
CA GLU A 68 -1.44 7.00 17.14
C GLU A 68 -0.31 7.43 18.07
N TRP A 69 -0.32 6.97 19.34
CA TRP A 69 0.80 7.19 20.25
C TRP A 69 2.07 6.51 19.74
N GLY A 70 1.98 5.27 19.27
CA GLY A 70 3.11 4.54 18.68
C GLY A 70 3.74 5.31 17.53
N LEU A 71 2.91 5.77 16.58
CA LEU A 71 3.34 6.53 15.40
C LEU A 71 3.90 7.91 15.76
N SER A 72 3.37 8.52 16.82
CA SER A 72 3.84 9.83 17.29
C SER A 72 5.22 9.75 17.94
N ASN A 73 5.54 8.63 18.61
CA ASN A 73 6.72 8.53 19.48
C ASN A 73 7.82 7.60 18.93
N GLY A 74 7.56 6.81 17.89
CA GLY A 74 8.53 5.89 17.28
C GLY A 74 8.54 6.00 15.77
N LEU A 75 9.59 5.48 15.13
CA LEU A 75 9.69 5.33 13.67
C LEU A 75 8.82 4.18 13.17
N ASN A 76 8.81 3.09 13.93
CA ASN A 76 8.09 1.87 13.57
C ASN A 76 7.05 1.56 14.63
N THR A 77 5.81 1.37 14.19
CA THR A 77 4.70 0.91 15.03
C THR A 77 4.16 -0.38 14.44
N ILE A 78 4.16 -1.44 15.24
CA ILE A 78 3.75 -2.77 14.82
C ILE A 78 2.57 -3.19 15.69
N VAL A 79 1.41 -3.36 15.08
CA VAL A 79 0.22 -3.86 15.75
C VAL A 79 0.18 -5.37 15.60
N LEU A 80 0.44 -6.07 16.70
CA LEU A 80 0.51 -7.53 16.77
C LEU A 80 -0.88 -8.15 16.74
N ALA A 81 -0.92 -9.46 16.55
CA ALA A 81 -2.16 -10.25 16.54
C ALA A 81 -3.15 -9.90 17.66
N GLY A 82 -4.44 -9.83 17.30
CA GLY A 82 -5.54 -9.44 18.19
C GLY A 82 -6.67 -8.73 17.47
N GLU A 83 -7.84 -8.66 18.12
CA GLU A 83 -8.97 -7.86 17.63
C GLU A 83 -8.95 -6.47 18.26
N TYR A 84 -8.98 -5.45 17.41
CA TYR A 84 -8.93 -4.04 17.78
C TYR A 84 -10.16 -3.32 17.21
N ILE A 85 -10.99 -2.82 18.12
CA ILE A 85 -12.20 -2.06 17.80
C ILE A 85 -11.89 -0.59 18.02
N PHE A 86 -11.91 0.21 16.95
CA PHE A 86 -11.54 1.63 16.94
C PHE A 86 -12.79 2.50 16.95
N ASP A 87 -12.80 3.53 17.78
CA ASP A 87 -13.91 4.49 17.85
C ASP A 87 -13.97 5.42 16.62
N ASP A 88 -12.83 5.64 15.95
CA ASP A 88 -12.74 6.34 14.68
C ASP A 88 -11.59 5.74 13.83
N ARG A 89 -11.12 6.49 12.83
CA ARG A 89 -9.94 6.16 12.04
C ARG A 89 -8.63 6.40 12.77
N ILE A 90 -7.56 5.77 12.29
CA ILE A 90 -6.18 6.06 12.68
C ILE A 90 -5.66 7.21 11.81
N ASP A 91 -5.32 8.34 12.43
CA ASP A 91 -4.64 9.43 11.74
C ASP A 91 -3.11 9.25 11.87
N VAL A 92 -2.41 9.17 10.74
CA VAL A 92 -0.94 9.19 10.73
C VAL A 92 -0.48 10.60 11.16
N PRO A 93 0.30 10.74 12.25
CA PRO A 93 0.50 12.04 12.88
C PRO A 93 1.66 12.87 12.30
N ARG A 94 2.57 12.24 11.54
CA ARG A 94 3.81 12.87 11.08
C ARG A 94 4.45 12.12 9.90
N PRO A 95 5.34 12.75 9.12
CA PRO A 95 6.10 12.08 8.06
C PRO A 95 7.12 11.07 8.58
N GLY A 96 7.56 10.18 7.67
CA GLY A 96 8.68 9.26 7.91
C GLY A 96 8.40 8.12 8.89
N VAL A 97 7.13 7.78 9.13
CA VAL A 97 6.75 6.69 10.04
C VAL A 97 6.29 5.45 9.30
N THR A 98 6.51 4.29 9.92
CA THR A 98 6.04 2.99 9.45
C THR A 98 4.97 2.44 10.37
N LEU A 99 3.79 2.14 9.81
CA LEU A 99 2.77 1.31 10.44
C LEU A 99 2.80 -0.09 9.84
N ILE A 100 2.91 -1.11 10.69
CA ILE A 100 2.79 -2.52 10.32
C ILE A 100 1.56 -3.09 11.03
N VAL A 101 0.64 -3.67 10.26
CA VAL A 101 -0.49 -4.44 10.77
C VAL A 101 -0.17 -5.91 10.55
N ASP A 102 0.15 -6.62 11.63
CA ASP A 102 0.54 -8.04 11.62
C ASP A 102 -0.57 -8.94 11.06
N GLU A 103 -0.21 -10.13 10.53
CA GLU A 103 -1.13 -11.06 9.88
C GLU A 103 -2.30 -11.49 10.80
N GLY A 104 -2.04 -11.61 12.10
CA GLY A 104 -3.07 -11.95 13.08
C GLY A 104 -3.90 -10.77 13.60
N ALA A 105 -3.64 -9.54 13.16
CA ALA A 105 -4.35 -8.35 13.65
C ALA A 105 -5.64 -8.10 12.85
N VAL A 106 -6.75 -7.87 13.55
CA VAL A 106 -8.07 -7.61 12.95
C VAL A 106 -8.57 -6.24 13.41
N PHE A 107 -8.74 -5.32 12.47
CA PHE A 107 -9.19 -3.95 12.72
C PHE A 107 -10.67 -3.81 12.34
N ARG A 108 -11.46 -3.29 13.29
CA ARG A 108 -12.90 -3.03 13.13
C ARG A 108 -13.23 -1.63 13.64
N LEU A 109 -14.16 -0.95 12.98
CA LEU A 109 -14.74 0.26 13.57
C LEU A 109 -15.84 -0.10 14.57
N ASN A 110 -15.94 0.68 15.63
CA ASN A 110 -17.08 0.68 16.52
C ASN A 110 -18.28 1.34 15.82
N PRO A 111 -19.34 0.61 15.45
CA PRO A 111 -20.44 1.18 14.66
C PRO A 111 -21.29 2.20 15.42
N ASP A 112 -21.16 2.24 16.75
CA ASP A 112 -21.96 3.08 17.64
C ASP A 112 -21.31 4.45 17.92
N THR A 113 -20.11 4.69 17.40
CA THR A 113 -19.39 5.96 17.56
C THR A 113 -19.49 6.83 16.31
N LYS A 114 -19.09 8.11 16.47
CA LYS A 114 -19.05 9.05 15.36
C LYS A 114 -17.72 8.89 14.63
N HIS A 115 -17.78 8.75 13.32
CA HIS A 115 -16.59 8.62 12.48
C HIS A 115 -16.30 9.86 11.63
N SER A 116 -15.00 10.11 11.44
CA SER A 116 -14.49 11.18 10.61
C SER A 116 -14.48 10.79 9.14
N THR A 117 -15.35 11.43 8.36
CA THR A 117 -15.44 11.20 6.92
C THR A 117 -14.50 12.13 6.13
N ILE A 118 -14.08 11.66 4.97
CA ILE A 118 -13.62 12.52 3.88
C ILE A 118 -14.68 12.53 2.78
N SER A 119 -14.83 13.69 2.14
CA SER A 119 -15.82 13.92 1.09
C SER A 119 -15.16 14.35 -0.21
N PHE A 120 -15.91 14.15 -1.28
CA PHE A 120 -15.58 14.57 -2.64
C PHE A 120 -15.77 16.07 -2.82
N LYS A 121 -15.12 16.64 -3.83
CA LYS A 121 -15.52 17.92 -4.43
C LYS A 121 -16.71 17.66 -5.36
N ALA A 122 -17.91 17.62 -4.78
CA ALA A 122 -19.16 17.43 -5.52
C ALA A 122 -20.25 18.40 -5.03
N SER A 123 -21.27 18.61 -5.86
CA SER A 123 -22.47 19.38 -5.49
C SER A 123 -23.27 18.75 -4.35
N ASN A 124 -23.06 17.44 -4.10
CA ASN A 124 -23.58 16.72 -2.95
C ASN A 124 -22.44 15.96 -2.25
N PRO A 125 -21.62 16.65 -1.43
CA PRO A 125 -20.42 16.07 -0.80
C PRO A 125 -20.75 14.98 0.22
N ASP A 126 -21.98 14.93 0.72
CA ASP A 126 -22.48 13.92 1.66
C ASP A 126 -23.08 12.68 0.97
N TYR A 127 -23.16 12.67 -0.37
CA TYR A 127 -23.72 11.56 -1.14
C TYR A 127 -22.98 10.24 -0.88
N TRP A 128 -21.66 10.31 -0.69
CA TRP A 128 -20.78 9.21 -0.33
C TRP A 128 -19.81 9.70 0.74
N GLY A 129 -20.00 9.30 2.00
CA GLY A 129 -19.04 9.60 3.07
C GLY A 129 -18.01 8.48 3.17
N MET A 130 -16.77 8.73 2.74
CA MET A 130 -15.70 7.75 2.91
C MET A 130 -15.12 7.89 4.32
N ILE A 131 -15.04 6.78 5.05
CA ILE A 131 -14.39 6.74 6.35
C ILE A 131 -13.06 6.02 6.14
N PRO A 132 -11.94 6.74 5.98
CA PRO A 132 -10.65 6.07 5.91
C PRO A 132 -10.44 5.29 7.22
N PHE A 133 -9.86 4.10 7.19
CA PHE A 133 -9.51 3.39 8.41
C PHE A 133 -8.10 3.79 8.85
N ILE A 134 -7.13 3.74 7.94
CA ILE A 134 -5.80 4.32 8.10
C ILE A 134 -5.70 5.53 7.17
N TYR A 135 -5.50 6.72 7.75
CA TYR A 135 -5.49 7.98 7.02
C TYR A 135 -4.14 8.68 7.11
N ASN A 136 -3.46 8.82 5.98
CA ASN A 136 -2.28 9.66 5.86
C ASN A 136 -2.66 10.97 5.16
N LYS A 137 -2.68 12.09 5.89
CA LYS A 137 -3.03 13.41 5.34
C LYS A 137 -1.81 14.31 5.18
N GLY A 138 -1.25 14.32 3.96
CA GLY A 138 -0.16 15.24 3.61
C GLY A 138 1.19 14.94 4.26
N HIS A 139 1.40 13.74 4.79
CA HIS A 139 2.70 13.34 5.34
C HIS A 139 3.49 12.50 4.35
N SER A 140 4.71 12.97 4.07
CA SER A 140 5.66 12.32 3.16
C SER A 140 6.39 11.16 3.84
N ASP A 141 6.93 10.25 3.03
CA ASP A 141 7.74 9.11 3.50
C ASP A 141 7.05 8.17 4.51
N VAL A 142 5.71 8.16 4.53
CA VAL A 142 4.92 7.25 5.35
C VAL A 142 4.86 5.87 4.72
N ARG A 143 5.05 4.83 5.53
CA ARG A 143 4.98 3.43 5.11
C ARG A 143 3.83 2.74 5.84
N VAL A 144 2.91 2.14 5.09
CA VAL A 144 1.86 1.28 5.65
C VAL A 144 1.99 -0.11 5.06
N LEU A 145 2.33 -1.08 5.91
CA LEU A 145 2.49 -2.49 5.57
C LEU A 145 1.34 -3.27 6.23
N MET A 146 0.40 -3.75 5.44
CA MET A 146 -0.83 -4.38 5.92
C MET A 146 -0.82 -5.87 5.56
N PHE A 147 -0.70 -6.70 6.59
CA PHE A 147 -0.73 -8.16 6.51
C PHE A 147 -1.97 -8.76 7.18
N GLY A 148 -2.58 -8.03 8.13
CA GLY A 148 -3.79 -8.45 8.84
C GLY A 148 -5.10 -8.18 8.10
N GLU A 149 -6.19 -8.03 8.84
CA GLU A 149 -7.53 -7.79 8.29
C GLU A 149 -8.07 -6.40 8.66
N LEU A 150 -8.56 -5.67 7.66
CA LEU A 150 -9.39 -4.47 7.86
C LEU A 150 -10.84 -4.79 7.48
N VAL A 151 -11.71 -4.85 8.47
CA VAL A 151 -13.11 -5.21 8.29
C VAL A 151 -13.90 -4.01 7.81
N LYS A 152 -14.51 -4.15 6.63
CA LYS A 152 -15.42 -3.15 6.09
C LYS A 152 -16.69 -3.04 6.94
N TYR A 153 -17.07 -1.81 7.26
CA TYR A 153 -18.39 -1.47 7.75
C TYR A 153 -19.09 -0.52 6.76
N ARG A 154 -20.37 -0.78 6.51
CA ARG A 154 -21.25 0.06 5.68
C ARG A 154 -22.52 0.36 6.46
N TRP A 155 -22.85 1.64 6.59
CA TRP A 155 -24.08 2.05 7.25
C TRP A 155 -25.28 1.91 6.29
N GLU A 156 -26.26 1.08 6.66
CA GLU A 156 -27.47 0.83 5.87
C GLU A 156 -28.67 1.76 6.23
N THR A 157 -28.53 2.57 7.29
CA THR A 157 -29.57 3.44 7.86
C THR A 157 -29.59 4.85 7.22
N LYS A 158 -30.22 5.88 7.84
CA LYS A 158 -30.36 7.26 7.28
C LYS A 158 -29.04 7.90 6.80
N GLU A 159 -27.89 7.41 7.25
CA GLU A 159 -26.55 7.74 6.73
C GLU A 159 -26.16 6.88 5.50
N ARG A 160 -27.12 6.57 4.63
CA ARG A 160 -26.92 5.68 3.48
C ARG A 160 -25.77 6.18 2.62
N GLY A 161 -24.77 5.32 2.41
CA GLY A 161 -23.63 5.59 1.52
C GLY A 161 -22.31 5.79 2.25
N ARG A 162 -22.30 5.87 3.59
CA ARG A 162 -21.04 5.82 4.34
C ARG A 162 -20.43 4.43 4.33
N GLN A 163 -19.14 4.36 4.01
CA GLN A 163 -18.40 3.11 4.03
C GLN A 163 -16.94 3.34 4.40
N THR A 164 -16.38 2.36 5.10
CA THR A 164 -14.95 2.32 5.40
C THR A 164 -14.11 2.08 4.17
N MET A 165 -12.99 2.79 4.10
CA MET A 165 -11.95 2.65 3.09
C MET A 165 -10.65 2.27 3.81
N PRO A 166 -10.01 1.12 3.50
CA PRO A 166 -8.96 0.57 4.35
C PRO A 166 -7.77 1.51 4.58
N ILE A 167 -7.12 1.99 3.51
CA ILE A 167 -5.97 2.89 3.60
C ILE A 167 -6.14 3.98 2.56
N ILE A 168 -6.00 5.23 3.00
CA ILE A 168 -6.02 6.40 2.12
C ILE A 168 -4.78 7.25 2.38
N PHE A 169 -4.00 7.48 1.32
CA PHE A 169 -2.99 8.53 1.28
C PHE A 169 -3.63 9.73 0.57
N ASP A 170 -3.82 10.81 1.33
CA ASP A 170 -4.50 12.02 0.88
C ASP A 170 -3.54 13.20 0.92
N GLY A 171 -2.94 13.50 -0.24
CA GLY A 171 -2.09 14.67 -0.45
C GLY A 171 -2.85 15.92 -0.90
N ARG A 172 -4.18 15.93 -0.87
CA ARG A 172 -4.96 17.10 -1.32
C ARG A 172 -4.59 18.32 -0.47
N ASN A 173 -4.46 19.48 -1.11
CA ASN A 173 -4.09 20.71 -0.44
C ASN A 173 -4.58 21.93 -1.22
N THR A 174 -4.49 23.10 -0.61
CA THR A 174 -5.01 24.35 -1.19
C THR A 174 -4.26 24.83 -2.44
N SER A 175 -3.04 24.37 -2.67
CA SER A 175 -2.23 24.70 -3.85
C SER A 175 -2.65 23.90 -5.08
N GLY A 176 -3.31 22.76 -4.91
CA GLY A 176 -3.75 21.89 -6.01
C GLY A 176 -2.59 21.14 -6.69
N ASP A 177 -1.53 20.87 -5.94
CA ASP A 177 -0.39 20.01 -6.30
C ASP A 177 -0.41 18.70 -5.47
N CYS A 178 0.61 17.86 -5.63
CA CYS A 178 0.78 16.70 -4.77
C CYS A 178 1.26 17.14 -3.37
N GLY A 179 0.42 17.02 -2.36
CA GLY A 179 0.74 17.43 -0.99
C GLY A 179 1.43 16.37 -0.15
N LEU A 180 1.76 15.22 -0.73
CA LEU A 180 2.70 14.26 -0.14
C LEU A 180 3.59 13.64 -1.21
N SER A 181 4.80 13.26 -0.79
CA SER A 181 5.82 12.64 -1.64
C SER A 181 6.47 11.45 -0.95
N GLY A 182 6.84 10.43 -1.71
CA GLY A 182 7.52 9.25 -1.21
C GLY A 182 6.63 8.34 -0.34
N GLY A 183 7.27 7.39 0.34
CA GLY A 183 6.57 6.41 1.18
C GLY A 183 6.21 5.12 0.46
N MET A 184 5.44 4.26 1.15
CA MET A 184 5.11 2.92 0.67
C MET A 184 3.73 2.45 1.15
N MET A 185 2.97 1.82 0.27
CA MET A 185 1.80 1.03 0.61
C MET A 185 2.02 -0.42 0.15
N LEU A 186 2.01 -1.37 1.08
CA LEU A 186 2.13 -2.79 0.76
C LEU A 186 0.99 -3.54 1.43
N VAL A 187 0.22 -4.29 0.65
CA VAL A 187 -0.94 -5.04 1.13
C VAL A 187 -0.88 -6.49 0.67
N THR A 188 -0.84 -7.40 1.63
CA THR A 188 -1.09 -8.84 1.42
C THR A 188 -2.12 -9.41 2.40
N GLY A 189 -2.66 -8.56 3.27
CA GLY A 189 -3.76 -8.93 4.16
C GLY A 189 -5.13 -8.79 3.52
N ARG A 190 -6.18 -8.87 4.34
CA ARG A 190 -7.57 -8.94 3.89
C ARG A 190 -8.28 -7.59 4.04
N ALA A 191 -8.93 -7.13 2.97
CA ALA A 191 -9.83 -5.99 2.97
C ALA A 191 -10.85 -6.14 1.84
N THR A 192 -12.08 -5.64 2.01
CA THR A 192 -13.15 -5.78 1.00
C THR A 192 -13.46 -4.49 0.23
N ASP A 193 -12.60 -3.48 0.35
CA ASP A 193 -12.69 -2.23 -0.41
C ASP A 193 -11.30 -1.80 -0.90
N SER A 194 -11.30 -0.77 -1.72
CA SER A 194 -10.14 -0.30 -2.47
C SER A 194 -9.20 0.51 -1.59
N PHE A 195 -7.89 0.44 -1.84
CA PHE A 195 -6.91 1.37 -1.28
C PHE A 195 -6.76 2.59 -2.18
N TRP A 196 -6.52 3.77 -1.60
CA TRP A 196 -6.53 5.02 -2.36
C TRP A 196 -5.23 5.79 -2.21
N LEU A 197 -4.70 6.26 -3.33
CA LEU A 197 -3.71 7.32 -3.41
C LEU A 197 -4.35 8.54 -4.07
N ILE A 198 -4.31 9.67 -3.39
CA ILE A 198 -4.90 10.93 -3.86
C ILE A 198 -3.82 12.00 -3.76
N ASP A 199 -3.58 12.72 -4.86
CA ASP A 199 -2.64 13.86 -4.92
C ASP A 199 -1.27 13.53 -4.29
N SER A 200 -0.73 12.36 -4.64
CA SER A 200 0.47 11.79 -4.07
C SER A 200 1.56 11.64 -5.13
N SER A 201 2.80 11.97 -4.80
CA SER A 201 3.97 11.81 -5.69
C SER A 201 4.93 10.74 -5.18
N ASP A 202 5.65 10.04 -6.06
CA ASP A 202 6.76 9.12 -5.69
C ASP A 202 6.39 7.99 -4.71
N VAL A 203 5.10 7.67 -4.53
CA VAL A 203 4.65 6.59 -3.64
C VAL A 203 4.95 5.24 -4.30
N LYS A 204 5.55 4.33 -3.51
CA LYS A 204 5.80 2.94 -3.94
C LYS A 204 4.67 2.02 -3.51
N VAL A 205 4.09 1.29 -4.46
CA VAL A 205 3.08 0.26 -4.18
C VAL A 205 3.56 -1.09 -4.71
N PRO A 206 4.50 -1.76 -4.01
CA PRO A 206 5.16 -2.92 -4.59
C PRO A 206 4.24 -4.14 -4.69
N ILE A 207 3.29 -4.30 -3.76
CA ILE A 207 2.26 -5.36 -3.79
C ILE A 207 0.96 -4.80 -3.22
N VAL A 208 -0.15 -4.98 -3.95
CA VAL A 208 -1.51 -4.97 -3.40
C VAL A 208 -2.20 -6.19 -3.98
N ALA A 209 -2.57 -7.14 -3.13
CA ALA A 209 -3.20 -8.37 -3.59
C ALA A 209 -4.43 -8.68 -2.73
N LEU A 210 -5.60 -8.66 -3.37
CA LEU A 210 -6.88 -8.96 -2.74
C LEU A 210 -7.58 -10.11 -3.45
N ASP A 211 -8.22 -10.98 -2.67
CA ASP A 211 -9.06 -12.09 -3.11
C ASP A 211 -10.51 -11.94 -2.66
N THR A 212 -10.95 -10.70 -2.44
CA THR A 212 -12.30 -10.38 -1.96
C THR A 212 -13.18 -9.75 -3.05
N GLY A 213 -12.67 -9.63 -4.28
CA GLY A 213 -13.38 -9.02 -5.41
C GLY A 213 -13.88 -7.59 -5.20
N PRO A 214 -13.08 -6.63 -4.67
CA PRO A 214 -13.52 -5.24 -4.53
C PRO A 214 -13.84 -4.59 -5.89
N GLY A 215 -14.44 -3.39 -5.83
CA GLY A 215 -14.65 -2.54 -6.99
C GLY A 215 -13.35 -2.21 -7.73
N ALA A 216 -12.28 -1.89 -7.00
CA ALA A 216 -10.91 -1.89 -7.47
C ALA A 216 -9.97 -2.38 -6.35
N SER A 217 -8.80 -2.95 -6.65
CA SER A 217 -7.82 -3.21 -5.57
C SER A 217 -7.12 -1.92 -5.16
N LEU A 218 -6.80 -1.05 -6.14
CA LEU A 218 -6.10 0.20 -5.92
C LEU A 218 -6.72 1.30 -6.78
N VAL A 219 -6.91 2.48 -6.20
CA VAL A 219 -7.42 3.68 -6.86
C VAL A 219 -6.36 4.78 -6.81
N LEU A 220 -6.09 5.42 -7.95
CA LEU A 220 -5.22 6.58 -8.03
C LEU A 220 -5.96 7.78 -8.61
N GLU A 221 -5.87 8.92 -7.94
CA GLU A 221 -6.40 10.18 -8.45
C GLU A 221 -5.39 11.31 -8.19
N GLY A 222 -4.98 12.04 -9.22
CA GLY A 222 -4.04 13.16 -9.09
C GLY A 222 -2.59 12.77 -8.78
N CYS A 223 -2.20 11.51 -8.99
CA CYS A 223 -0.88 11.03 -8.56
C CYS A 223 0.24 11.27 -9.59
N GLU A 224 1.48 11.37 -9.14
CA GLU A 224 2.65 11.57 -10.01
C GLU A 224 3.78 10.59 -9.67
N ASP A 225 4.51 10.14 -10.67
CA ASP A 225 5.76 9.37 -10.50
C ASP A 225 5.63 8.11 -9.62
N CYS A 226 4.42 7.56 -9.49
CA CYS A 226 4.20 6.37 -8.66
C CYS A 226 4.70 5.10 -9.37
N SER A 227 5.41 4.26 -8.62
CA SER A 227 5.87 2.94 -9.06
C SER A 227 5.04 1.84 -8.41
N LEU A 228 4.24 1.15 -9.22
CA LEU A 228 3.36 0.06 -8.80
C LEU A 228 3.97 -1.28 -9.25
N GLY A 229 4.09 -2.23 -8.33
CA GLY A 229 4.64 -3.56 -8.60
C GLY A 229 3.57 -4.52 -9.09
N MET A 230 3.17 -5.45 -8.22
CA MET A 230 2.13 -6.45 -8.52
C MET A 230 0.81 -6.06 -7.87
N ILE A 231 -0.18 -5.71 -8.69
CA ILE A 231 -1.54 -5.37 -8.23
C ILE A 231 -2.50 -6.48 -8.69
N VAL A 232 -3.25 -7.05 -7.74
CA VAL A 232 -4.09 -8.23 -7.96
C VAL A 232 -5.50 -8.00 -7.44
N ASN A 233 -6.51 -8.36 -8.24
CA ASN A 233 -7.91 -8.44 -7.84
C ASN A 233 -8.47 -9.80 -8.28
N LEU A 234 -8.56 -10.74 -7.34
CA LEU A 234 -9.24 -12.02 -7.55
C LEU A 234 -10.67 -11.96 -7.00
N ALA A 235 -11.55 -12.80 -7.55
CA ALA A 235 -12.93 -12.87 -7.08
C ALA A 235 -12.98 -13.49 -5.66
N ALA A 236 -14.00 -13.10 -4.88
CA ALA A 236 -14.23 -13.67 -3.54
C ALA A 236 -14.50 -15.18 -3.58
N ASP A 237 -15.19 -15.63 -4.63
CA ASP A 237 -15.49 -17.03 -4.87
C ASP A 237 -14.66 -17.53 -6.07
N PRO A 238 -14.07 -18.74 -5.99
CA PRO A 238 -13.37 -19.36 -7.11
C PRO A 238 -14.22 -19.38 -8.38
N GLY A 239 -13.67 -18.93 -9.50
CA GLY A 239 -14.44 -18.90 -10.74
C GLY A 239 -15.30 -17.63 -10.92
N GLY A 240 -15.34 -16.75 -9.92
CA GLY A 240 -16.17 -15.55 -9.89
C GLY A 240 -15.67 -14.43 -10.79
N LYS A 241 -16.27 -13.24 -10.59
CA LYS A 241 -15.91 -12.00 -11.28
C LYS A 241 -15.44 -10.96 -10.27
N SER A 242 -14.43 -10.20 -10.65
CA SER A 242 -14.01 -8.99 -9.94
C SER A 242 -14.53 -7.73 -10.65
N GLY A 243 -14.48 -6.58 -9.97
CA GLY A 243 -14.65 -5.28 -10.60
C GLY A 243 -13.45 -4.95 -11.49
N GLU A 244 -12.69 -3.95 -11.07
CA GLU A 244 -11.48 -3.45 -11.73
C GLU A 244 -10.24 -3.96 -11.02
N THR A 245 -9.12 -4.22 -11.70
CA THR A 245 -7.88 -4.49 -10.95
C THR A 245 -7.30 -3.20 -10.39
N ILE A 246 -7.32 -2.14 -11.19
CA ILE A 246 -6.89 -0.79 -10.80
C ILE A 246 -7.81 0.25 -11.45
N ASP A 247 -8.17 1.26 -10.68
CA ASP A 247 -8.92 2.44 -11.14
C ASP A 247 -7.97 3.64 -11.18
N LEU A 248 -7.70 4.13 -12.38
CA LEU A 248 -6.90 5.34 -12.62
C LEU A 248 -7.84 6.52 -12.88
N ASN A 249 -8.56 6.90 -11.82
CA ASN A 249 -9.73 7.77 -11.85
C ASN A 249 -9.55 9.08 -12.62
N SER A 250 -8.47 9.83 -12.38
CA SER A 250 -8.03 10.96 -13.23
C SER A 250 -6.77 11.62 -12.70
N ARG A 251 -6.14 12.41 -13.56
CA ARG A 251 -5.04 13.35 -13.28
C ARG A 251 -3.78 12.67 -12.77
N SER A 252 -3.58 11.40 -13.10
CA SER A 252 -2.39 10.65 -12.73
C SER A 252 -1.39 10.63 -13.89
N ILE A 253 -0.13 10.99 -13.66
CA ILE A 253 0.91 11.08 -14.69
C ILE A 253 2.17 10.33 -14.27
N ASP A 254 2.92 9.84 -15.26
CA ASP A 254 4.18 9.11 -15.07
C ASP A 254 4.05 7.90 -14.13
N ILE A 255 2.91 7.21 -14.22
CA ILE A 255 2.64 6.00 -13.45
C ILE A 255 3.24 4.80 -14.17
N THR A 256 4.00 3.99 -13.45
CA THR A 256 4.56 2.73 -13.95
C THR A 256 3.97 1.56 -13.18
N ILE A 257 3.60 0.50 -13.90
CA ILE A 257 2.98 -0.70 -13.33
C ILE A 257 3.69 -1.94 -13.86
N GLU A 258 4.33 -2.72 -12.98
CA GLU A 258 5.02 -3.96 -13.38
C GLU A 258 4.01 -5.03 -13.81
N ARG A 259 3.00 -5.30 -12.99
CA ARG A 259 2.03 -6.36 -13.31
C ARG A 259 0.66 -6.12 -12.71
N LEU A 260 -0.37 -6.26 -13.55
CA LEU A 260 -1.77 -6.35 -13.15
C LEU A 260 -2.28 -7.77 -13.34
N ILE A 261 -3.00 -8.30 -12.36
CA ILE A 261 -3.65 -9.62 -12.45
C ILE A 261 -5.09 -9.51 -11.97
N GLY A 262 -6.05 -9.66 -12.88
CA GLY A 262 -7.48 -9.61 -12.58
C GLY A 262 -8.20 -10.92 -12.90
N GLU A 263 -9.14 -11.35 -12.07
CA GLU A 263 -9.98 -12.53 -12.35
C GLU A 263 -11.34 -12.14 -12.95
N ARG A 264 -11.56 -12.58 -14.20
CA ARG A 264 -12.77 -12.34 -15.01
C ARG A 264 -13.33 -10.93 -14.82
N SER A 265 -12.43 -9.96 -14.76
CA SER A 265 -12.73 -8.59 -14.34
C SER A 265 -13.73 -7.94 -15.28
N TYR A 266 -14.55 -7.04 -14.74
CA TYR A 266 -15.35 -6.14 -15.56
C TYR A 266 -14.43 -5.33 -16.48
N GLU A 267 -13.35 -4.80 -15.89
CA GLU A 267 -12.19 -4.27 -16.59
C GLU A 267 -10.89 -4.55 -15.82
N ILE A 268 -9.74 -4.74 -16.46
CA ILE A 268 -8.49 -4.86 -15.68
C ILE A 268 -8.03 -3.46 -15.25
N ILE A 269 -8.13 -2.50 -16.15
CA ILE A 269 -7.74 -1.11 -15.94
C ILE A 269 -8.90 -0.22 -16.34
N ASP A 270 -9.47 0.58 -15.44
CA ASP A 270 -10.16 1.80 -15.87
C ASP A 270 -9.16 2.94 -15.94
N CYS A 271 -8.93 3.45 -17.16
CA CYS A 271 -7.99 4.53 -17.41
C CYS A 271 -8.72 5.74 -17.98
N ASN A 272 -8.99 6.69 -17.09
CA ASN A 272 -9.57 7.96 -17.42
C ASN A 272 -8.46 8.94 -17.85
N GLU A 273 -8.43 10.15 -17.31
CA GLU A 273 -7.43 11.18 -17.66
C GLU A 273 -6.07 10.87 -17.01
N SER A 274 -5.37 9.84 -17.49
CA SER A 274 -4.12 9.37 -16.88
C SER A 274 -3.06 8.96 -17.91
N HIS A 275 -1.77 9.10 -17.56
CA HIS A 275 -0.61 8.67 -18.36
C HIS A 275 0.14 7.55 -17.66
N VAL A 276 0.05 6.34 -18.21
CA VAL A 276 0.47 5.11 -17.55
C VAL A 276 1.19 4.17 -18.51
N ILE A 277 2.28 3.56 -18.02
CA ILE A 277 2.96 2.44 -18.66
C ILE A 277 2.73 1.18 -17.82
N VAL A 278 2.24 0.12 -18.45
CA VAL A 278 2.03 -1.19 -17.84
C VAL A 278 2.90 -2.21 -18.55
N ASP A 279 3.76 -2.89 -17.82
CA ASP A 279 4.63 -3.93 -18.39
C ASP A 279 3.82 -5.19 -18.74
N GLU A 280 2.96 -5.67 -17.84
CA GLU A 280 2.13 -6.85 -18.09
C GLU A 280 0.73 -6.73 -17.47
N ALA A 281 -0.31 -6.94 -18.28
CA ALA A 281 -1.68 -7.14 -17.83
C ALA A 281 -2.10 -8.61 -18.05
N VAL A 282 -2.54 -9.28 -16.98
CA VAL A 282 -2.96 -10.68 -16.98
C VAL A 282 -4.43 -10.78 -16.59
N SER A 283 -5.24 -11.38 -17.46
CA SER A 283 -6.60 -11.80 -17.14
C SER A 283 -6.62 -13.29 -16.80
N VAL A 284 -7.11 -13.64 -15.61
CA VAL A 284 -7.47 -15.00 -15.24
C VAL A 284 -8.91 -15.23 -15.69
N GLY A 285 -9.11 -16.06 -16.72
CA GLY A 285 -10.38 -16.16 -17.42
C GLY A 285 -10.65 -14.97 -18.36
N VAL A 286 -11.76 -15.05 -19.09
CA VAL A 286 -12.17 -14.04 -20.08
C VAL A 286 -12.75 -12.81 -19.35
N PRO A 287 -12.17 -11.61 -19.53
CA PRO A 287 -12.69 -10.38 -18.93
C PRO A 287 -13.83 -9.81 -19.80
N GLN A 288 -14.67 -8.94 -19.22
CA GLN A 288 -15.67 -8.22 -20.01
C GLN A 288 -15.02 -7.13 -20.87
N LYS A 289 -14.05 -6.41 -20.30
CA LYS A 289 -13.15 -5.49 -21.00
C LYS A 289 -11.75 -5.68 -20.48
N LEU A 290 -10.74 -5.54 -21.32
CA LEU A 290 -9.36 -5.49 -20.84
C LEU A 290 -9.01 -4.09 -20.32
N PHE A 291 -9.40 -3.06 -21.08
CA PHE A 291 -9.03 -1.67 -20.80
C PHE A 291 -10.26 -0.77 -20.96
N GLY A 292 -10.70 -0.21 -19.83
CA GLY A 292 -11.60 0.92 -19.74
C GLY A 292 -10.92 2.21 -20.18
N ARG A 293 -11.67 3.02 -20.94
CA ARG A 293 -11.19 4.30 -21.47
C ARG A 293 -12.33 5.31 -21.44
N GLY A 294 -12.69 5.81 -20.27
CA GLY A 294 -13.72 6.84 -20.11
C GLY A 294 -13.22 8.27 -20.30
N PRO A 295 -14.10 9.24 -20.58
CA PRO A 295 -13.83 10.62 -20.20
C PRO A 295 -13.72 10.70 -18.67
N VAL A 296 -13.21 11.83 -18.18
CA VAL A 296 -13.30 12.23 -16.76
C VAL A 296 -14.77 12.10 -16.32
N SER A 297 -15.12 11.01 -15.63
CA SER A 297 -16.47 10.75 -15.11
C SER A 297 -16.45 10.44 -13.61
N GLY A 298 -17.53 10.74 -12.91
CA GLY A 298 -17.66 10.49 -11.47
C GLY A 298 -17.20 11.64 -10.53
N PRO A 299 -17.52 11.52 -9.23
CA PRO A 299 -17.08 12.45 -8.19
C PRO A 299 -15.55 12.60 -8.13
N ARG A 300 -15.05 13.80 -7.82
CA ARG A 300 -13.59 14.09 -7.80
C ARG A 300 -13.06 14.21 -6.39
N PHE A 301 -11.97 13.53 -6.10
CA PHE A 301 -11.21 13.79 -4.89
C PHE A 301 -10.06 14.75 -5.13
N THR A 302 -9.33 14.58 -6.23
CA THR A 302 -8.12 15.36 -6.51
C THR A 302 -8.37 16.87 -6.58
N ASP A 303 -7.43 17.63 -6.01
CA ASP A 303 -7.37 19.09 -6.08
C ASP A 303 -6.61 19.57 -7.33
N ARG A 304 -5.98 18.65 -8.06
CA ARG A 304 -5.18 18.94 -9.23
C ARG A 304 -6.01 19.38 -10.41
N ARG A 305 -5.44 20.17 -11.32
CA ARG A 305 -6.12 20.58 -12.55
C ARG A 305 -6.09 19.48 -13.60
N SER A 306 -7.12 19.45 -14.43
CA SER A 306 -7.18 18.60 -15.63
C SER A 306 -6.06 19.00 -16.62
N PHE A 307 -5.40 18.00 -17.20
CA PHE A 307 -4.47 18.14 -18.33
C PHE A 307 -5.07 17.73 -19.69
N GLY A 308 -6.33 17.32 -19.74
CA GLY A 308 -7.17 17.11 -20.93
C GLY A 308 -6.76 15.94 -21.84
N THR A 309 -5.82 15.10 -21.41
CA THR A 309 -5.21 14.05 -22.23
C THR A 309 -5.11 12.73 -21.46
N ARG A 310 -4.76 11.66 -22.16
CA ARG A 310 -4.47 10.35 -21.55
C ARG A 310 -3.50 9.57 -22.42
N SER A 311 -2.73 8.69 -21.81
CA SER A 311 -1.84 7.75 -22.48
C SER A 311 -1.82 6.45 -21.71
N LEU A 312 -2.21 5.34 -22.34
CA LEU A 312 -2.11 4.01 -21.73
C LEU A 312 -1.30 3.12 -22.66
N ASN A 313 -0.08 2.79 -22.23
CA ASN A 313 0.83 1.91 -22.94
C ASN A 313 0.96 0.58 -22.20
N VAL A 314 0.33 -0.48 -22.71
CA VAL A 314 0.44 -1.84 -22.15
C VAL A 314 1.36 -2.66 -23.04
N ARG A 315 2.52 -3.08 -22.51
CA ARG A 315 3.56 -3.76 -23.28
C ARG A 315 3.21 -5.22 -23.57
N LYS A 316 2.58 -5.90 -22.61
CA LYS A 316 2.18 -7.30 -22.73
C LYS A 316 0.80 -7.53 -22.14
N THR A 317 -0.03 -8.26 -22.89
CA THR A 317 -1.35 -8.70 -22.44
C THR A 317 -1.44 -10.21 -22.52
N THR A 318 -1.87 -10.85 -21.44
CA THR A 318 -2.09 -12.29 -21.37
C THR A 318 -3.53 -12.56 -20.93
N VAL A 319 -4.30 -13.31 -21.70
CA VAL A 319 -5.62 -13.80 -21.27
C VAL A 319 -5.55 -15.32 -21.10
N LEU A 320 -5.85 -15.79 -19.90
CA LEU A 320 -5.81 -17.20 -19.53
C LEU A 320 -7.23 -17.77 -19.62
N ASN A 321 -7.74 -17.94 -20.85
CA ASN A 321 -9.13 -18.33 -21.12
C ASN A 321 -9.55 -19.61 -20.39
N ASP A 322 -8.64 -20.58 -20.30
CA ASP A 322 -8.90 -21.91 -19.75
C ASP A 322 -8.54 -22.01 -18.25
N ALA A 323 -8.34 -20.87 -17.58
CA ALA A 323 -8.11 -20.84 -16.14
C ALA A 323 -9.39 -21.24 -15.39
N ILE A 324 -9.26 -22.19 -14.47
CA ILE A 324 -10.35 -22.70 -13.65
C ILE A 324 -10.50 -21.81 -12.41
N GLU A 325 -9.40 -21.68 -11.67
CA GLU A 325 -9.33 -21.03 -10.37
C GLU A 325 -8.01 -20.27 -10.24
N ALA A 326 -8.02 -19.20 -9.46
CA ALA A 326 -6.82 -18.55 -8.98
C ALA A 326 -6.90 -18.35 -7.46
N ARG A 327 -5.73 -18.37 -6.82
CA ARG A 327 -5.61 -18.06 -5.39
C ARG A 327 -4.34 -17.29 -5.10
N LEU A 328 -4.38 -16.56 -3.98
CA LEU A 328 -3.21 -15.90 -3.41
C LEU A 328 -2.50 -16.82 -2.42
N ILE A 329 -1.18 -16.77 -2.45
CA ILE A 329 -0.30 -17.41 -1.47
C ILE A 329 0.67 -16.35 -0.99
N HIS A 330 0.61 -16.03 0.30
CA HIS A 330 1.46 -15.04 0.93
C HIS A 330 2.49 -15.74 1.83
N ASP A 331 3.72 -15.23 1.78
CA ASP A 331 4.81 -15.55 2.69
C ASP A 331 5.17 -14.22 3.35
N VAL A 332 4.65 -14.05 4.58
CA VAL A 332 4.73 -12.82 5.37
C VAL A 332 5.55 -13.09 6.65
N PRO A 333 6.29 -12.09 7.14
CA PRO A 333 7.07 -12.23 8.37
C PRO A 333 6.21 -12.45 9.61
N THR A 334 6.77 -13.16 10.60
CA THR A 334 6.24 -13.14 11.98
C THR A 334 6.90 -12.02 12.78
N PHE A 335 6.11 -11.26 13.54
CA PHE A 335 6.60 -10.17 14.36
C PHE A 335 6.50 -10.48 15.86
N PRO A 336 7.51 -10.09 16.66
CA PRO A 336 8.67 -9.25 16.29
C PRO A 336 9.90 -10.01 15.75
N GLU A 337 9.84 -11.33 15.56
CA GLU A 337 11.02 -12.19 15.31
C GLU A 337 11.76 -11.85 14.00
N SER A 338 11.04 -11.37 12.99
CA SER A 338 11.60 -11.07 11.67
C SER A 338 12.25 -9.69 11.56
N LEU A 339 12.37 -8.93 12.65
CA LEU A 339 12.92 -7.58 12.64
C LEU A 339 14.46 -7.56 12.71
N PRO A 340 15.11 -6.53 12.14
CA PRO A 340 14.54 -5.38 11.42
C PRO A 340 14.33 -5.59 9.93
N GLN A 341 14.80 -6.72 9.38
CA GLN A 341 14.82 -7.00 7.95
C GLN A 341 14.02 -8.24 7.62
N PHE A 342 13.05 -8.09 6.72
CA PHE A 342 12.20 -9.19 6.29
C PHE A 342 11.89 -9.11 4.81
N THR A 343 11.43 -10.24 4.25
CA THR A 343 10.94 -10.32 2.88
C THR A 343 9.45 -10.62 2.91
N VAL A 344 8.67 -9.89 2.13
CA VAL A 344 7.28 -10.23 1.86
C VAL A 344 7.21 -10.79 0.45
N LYS A 345 6.60 -11.95 0.27
CA LYS A 345 6.39 -12.55 -1.04
C LYS A 345 4.92 -12.90 -1.25
N THR A 346 4.40 -12.49 -2.40
CA THR A 346 3.07 -12.88 -2.86
C THR A 346 3.20 -13.70 -4.13
N THR A 347 2.41 -14.76 -4.22
CA THR A 347 2.27 -15.59 -5.42
C THR A 347 0.81 -15.71 -5.78
N VAL A 348 0.47 -15.35 -7.03
CA VAL A 348 -0.79 -15.75 -7.65
C VAL A 348 -0.58 -17.11 -8.29
N GLU A 349 -1.26 -18.13 -7.78
CA GLU A 349 -1.30 -19.47 -8.37
C GLU A 349 -2.60 -19.63 -9.15
N ILE A 350 -2.49 -20.10 -10.39
CA ILE A 350 -3.62 -20.26 -11.32
C ILE A 350 -3.64 -21.70 -11.80
N ASP A 351 -4.78 -22.34 -11.60
CA ASP A 351 -5.02 -23.73 -11.96
C ASP A 351 -5.74 -23.84 -13.31
N PHE A 352 -5.33 -24.83 -14.10
CA PHE A 352 -5.88 -25.16 -15.41
C PHE A 352 -6.27 -26.64 -15.46
N GLU A 353 -7.05 -27.02 -16.48
CA GLU A 353 -7.36 -28.42 -16.73
C GLU A 353 -6.09 -29.29 -16.87
N GLY A 354 -6.18 -30.53 -16.39
CA GLY A 354 -5.09 -31.49 -16.45
C GLY A 354 -3.94 -31.21 -15.48
N ASN A 355 -4.23 -30.63 -14.30
CA ASN A 355 -3.26 -30.34 -13.23
C ASN A 355 -2.12 -29.40 -13.64
N LYS A 356 -2.31 -28.59 -14.68
CA LYS A 356 -1.34 -27.56 -15.08
C LYS A 356 -1.52 -26.34 -14.18
N LYS A 357 -0.40 -25.75 -13.74
CA LYS A 357 -0.39 -24.54 -12.91
C LYS A 357 0.45 -23.46 -13.55
N ARG A 358 0.05 -22.20 -13.41
CA ARG A 358 0.87 -21.02 -13.70
C ARG A 358 1.03 -20.20 -12.44
N ARG A 359 2.20 -19.60 -12.25
CA ARG A 359 2.50 -18.78 -11.08
C ARG A 359 3.07 -17.43 -11.49
N TYR A 360 2.63 -16.39 -10.81
CA TYR A 360 3.23 -15.06 -10.84
C TYR A 360 3.62 -14.70 -9.42
N SER A 361 4.89 -14.37 -9.18
CA SER A 361 5.37 -14.05 -7.85
C SER A 361 6.08 -12.69 -7.83
N LYS A 362 5.91 -11.97 -6.72
CA LYS A 362 6.67 -10.77 -6.39
C LYS A 362 7.20 -10.90 -4.97
N ALA A 363 8.48 -10.58 -4.78
CA ALA A 363 9.11 -10.51 -3.47
C ALA A 363 9.63 -9.09 -3.25
N VAL A 364 9.51 -8.60 -2.02
CA VAL A 364 9.91 -7.25 -1.61
C VAL A 364 10.71 -7.38 -0.33
N GLN A 365 11.94 -6.88 -0.35
CA GLN A 365 12.74 -6.78 0.85
C GLN A 365 12.43 -5.47 1.57
N ILE A 366 12.28 -5.56 2.89
CA ILE A 366 11.96 -4.46 3.77
C ILE A 366 13.04 -4.36 4.84
N ASP A 367 13.53 -3.15 5.06
CA ASP A 367 14.40 -2.78 6.18
C ASP A 367 13.71 -1.67 6.98
N LEU A 368 13.62 -1.83 8.30
CA LEU A 368 13.02 -0.84 9.21
C LEU A 368 14.04 0.09 9.87
N ARG A 369 15.32 -0.02 9.51
CA ARG A 369 16.39 0.87 10.02
C ARG A 369 16.52 2.19 9.27
N ASN A 370 15.85 2.32 8.13
CA ASN A 370 15.97 3.44 7.20
C ASN A 370 14.62 4.12 6.97
#